data_AF-A0A5P8Z0Y5-F1
#
_entry.id   AF-A0A5P8Z0Y5-F1
#
_cell.length_a   1.000
_cell.length_b   1.000
_cell.length_c   1.000
_cell.angle_alpha   90.00
_cell.angle_beta   90.00
_cell.angle_gamma   90.00
#
_symmetry.space_group_name_H-M   'P 1'
#
loop_
_entity.id
_entity.type
_entity.pdbx_description
1 polymer ?
#
loop_
_entity_poly.entity_id
_entity_poly.type
_entity_poly.pdbx_seq_one_letter_code
_entity_poly.pdbx_strand_id
1 'polypeptide(L)'
;MADPDNDQSLHFLELTLAEAQATVRAYDTKAQIVGIGYTFTLNIVARVSDAFPKAESEALWSALVFWGIVMLPLVLFGLVLFPTRKIAPQVAGATDLELRRTLYVETARYPSVEALEKAARASNWMHEIAFECLKVSRLRELKRTRFIRALVATGVSLATLCALQIGMLV
;
A
#
# COMPACT_ATOMS: atom_id res chain seq x y z
N MET A 1 42.27 -0.28 -7.72
CA MET A 1 42.00 0.73 -6.68
C MET A 1 40.55 1.11 -6.85
N ALA A 2 39.68 0.69 -5.94
CA ALA A 2 38.25 1.02 -6.03
C ALA A 2 38.10 2.53 -5.82
N ASP A 3 37.31 3.18 -6.69
CA ASP A 3 37.02 4.60 -6.58
C ASP A 3 36.15 4.85 -5.32
N PRO A 4 36.65 5.58 -4.31
CA PRO A 4 35.94 5.79 -3.06
C PRO A 4 34.60 6.52 -3.23
N ASP A 5 34.43 7.31 -4.30
CA ASP A 5 33.17 8.00 -4.61
C ASP A 5 32.09 7.01 -5.09
N ASN A 6 32.53 5.94 -5.77
CA ASN A 6 31.68 4.88 -6.26
C ASN A 6 31.15 3.98 -5.12
N ASP A 7 31.97 3.74 -4.09
CA ASP A 7 31.59 2.96 -2.91
C ASP A 7 30.58 3.72 -2.02
N GLN A 8 30.78 5.02 -1.85
CA GLN A 8 29.82 5.89 -1.14
C GLN A 8 28.47 5.96 -1.88
N SER A 9 28.51 6.07 -3.21
CA SER A 9 27.31 6.09 -4.05
C SER A 9 26.52 4.78 -3.95
N LEU A 10 27.22 3.64 -3.99
CA LEU A 10 26.62 2.32 -3.79
C LEU A 10 25.93 2.25 -2.42
N HIS A 11 26.66 2.59 -1.36
CA HIS A 11 26.15 2.54 0.00
C HIS A 11 24.92 3.43 0.21
N PHE A 12 24.93 4.65 -0.34
CA PHE A 12 23.79 5.56 -0.28
C PHE A 12 22.54 4.99 -0.97
N LEU A 13 22.71 4.35 -2.14
CA LEU A 13 21.61 3.75 -2.88
C LEU A 13 21.07 2.50 -2.18
N GLU A 14 21.93 1.68 -1.57
CA GLU A 14 21.51 0.54 -0.75
C GLU A 14 20.68 0.98 0.45
N LEU A 15 21.14 2.01 1.17
CA LEU A 15 20.41 2.58 2.30
C LEU A 15 19.05 3.14 1.87
N THR A 16 19.02 3.85 0.74
CA THR A 16 17.79 4.40 0.17
C THR A 16 16.80 3.29 -0.19
N LEU A 17 17.28 2.21 -0.83
CA LEU A 17 16.47 1.07 -1.19
C LEU A 17 15.91 0.37 0.06
N ALA A 18 16.74 0.15 1.07
CA ALA A 18 16.34 -0.49 2.32
C ALA A 18 15.26 0.33 3.04
N GLU A 19 15.44 1.64 3.17
CA GLU A 19 14.47 2.54 3.79
C GLU A 19 13.14 2.58 3.02
N ALA A 20 13.20 2.60 1.68
CA ALA A 20 12.01 2.57 0.85
C ALA A 20 11.23 1.26 1.02
N GLN A 21 11.92 0.11 1.05
CA GLN A 21 11.30 -1.21 1.29
C GLN A 21 10.68 -1.29 2.69
N ALA A 22 11.40 -0.84 3.71
CA ALA A 22 10.91 -0.80 5.09
C ALA A 22 9.63 0.03 5.19
N THR A 23 9.61 1.20 4.56
CA THR A 23 8.43 2.09 4.53
C THR A 23 7.25 1.45 3.78
N VAL A 24 7.49 0.75 2.67
CA VAL A 24 6.44 0.01 1.93
C VAL A 24 5.78 -1.05 2.81
N ARG A 25 6.55 -1.78 3.62
CA ARG A 25 6.03 -2.77 4.59
C ARG A 25 5.31 -2.09 5.74
N ALA A 26 5.82 -0.96 6.22
CA ALA A 26 5.18 -0.18 7.29
C ALA A 26 3.76 0.27 6.91
N TYR A 27 3.48 0.59 5.64
CA TYR A 27 2.12 0.89 5.20
C TYR A 27 1.16 -0.31 5.29
N ASP A 28 1.64 -1.54 5.13
CA ASP A 28 0.81 -2.74 5.31
C ASP A 28 0.39 -2.89 6.76
N THR A 29 1.37 -2.79 7.68
CA THR A 29 1.12 -2.82 9.12
C THR A 29 0.18 -1.69 9.56
N LYS A 30 0.39 -0.47 9.07
CA LYS A 30 -0.50 0.67 9.36
C LYS A 30 -1.93 0.41 8.89
N ALA A 31 -2.11 -0.10 7.68
CA ALA A 31 -3.44 -0.42 7.16
C ALA A 31 -4.13 -1.53 7.96
N GLN A 32 -3.40 -2.57 8.39
CA GLN A 32 -3.93 -3.63 9.24
C GLN A 32 -4.39 -3.11 10.60
N ILE A 33 -3.52 -2.36 11.30
CA ILE A 33 -3.83 -1.81 12.63
C ILE A 33 -5.05 -0.89 12.56
N VAL A 34 -5.08 0.04 11.60
CA VAL A 34 -6.19 0.98 11.48
C VAL A 34 -7.49 0.27 11.05
N GLY A 35 -7.41 -0.72 10.15
CA GLY A 35 -8.57 -1.53 9.75
C GLY A 35 -9.18 -2.32 10.91
N ILE A 36 -8.35 -2.92 11.76
CA ILE A 36 -8.78 -3.60 12.99
C ILE A 36 -9.41 -2.57 13.96
N GLY A 37 -8.74 -1.44 14.18
CA GLY A 37 -9.24 -0.37 15.05
C GLY A 37 -10.60 0.16 14.60
N TYR A 38 -10.80 0.38 13.30
CA TYR A 38 -12.07 0.80 12.74
C TYR A 38 -13.18 -0.23 12.96
N THR A 39 -12.90 -1.52 12.74
CA THR A 39 -13.86 -2.61 13.00
C THR A 39 -14.28 -2.65 14.47
N PHE A 40 -13.33 -2.45 15.38
CA PHE A 40 -13.60 -2.37 16.81
C PHE A 40 -14.48 -1.16 17.16
N THR A 41 -14.18 0.02 16.63
CA THR A 41 -14.98 1.23 16.81
C THR A 41 -16.41 1.03 16.32
N LEU A 42 -16.61 0.42 15.15
CA LEU A 42 -17.95 0.12 14.64
C LEU A 42 -18.75 -0.79 15.56
N ASN A 43 -18.11 -1.81 16.15
CA ASN A 43 -18.77 -2.69 17.12
C ASN A 43 -19.21 -1.93 18.38
N ILE A 44 -18.41 -0.98 18.86
CA ILE A 44 -18.79 -0.12 19.99
C ILE A 44 -19.99 0.74 19.60
N VAL A 45 -19.93 1.42 18.45
CA VAL A 45 -21.01 2.28 17.95
C VAL A 45 -22.31 1.49 17.80
N ALA A 46 -22.26 0.27 17.24
CA ALA A 46 -23.43 -0.59 17.09
C ALA A 46 -24.06 -0.94 18.45
N ARG A 47 -23.25 -1.38 19.42
CA ARG A 47 -23.75 -1.71 20.77
C ARG A 47 -24.36 -0.51 21.50
N VAL A 48 -23.78 0.69 21.33
CA VAL A 48 -24.32 1.92 21.91
C VAL A 48 -25.61 2.33 21.20
N SER A 49 -25.69 2.20 19.87
CA SER A 49 -26.87 2.55 19.08
C SER A 49 -28.05 1.62 19.33
N ASP A 50 -27.81 0.33 19.57
CA ASP A 50 -28.85 -0.65 19.95
C ASP A 50 -29.55 -0.32 21.28
N ALA A 51 -28.94 0.52 22.13
CA ALA A 51 -29.55 0.99 23.37
C ALA A 51 -30.65 2.05 23.17
N PHE A 52 -30.85 2.56 21.93
CA PHE A 52 -31.83 3.60 21.62
C PHE A 52 -33.04 3.05 20.82
N PRO A 53 -34.26 3.61 21.00
CA PRO A 53 -35.45 3.18 20.26
C PRO A 53 -35.28 3.40 18.75
N LYS A 54 -35.64 2.40 17.93
CA LYS A 54 -35.53 2.46 16.47
C LYS A 54 -36.90 2.66 15.82
N ALA A 55 -37.02 3.57 14.87
CA ALA A 55 -38.20 3.69 14.02
C ALA A 55 -38.25 2.53 12.99
N GLU A 56 -39.44 2.01 12.69
CA GLU A 56 -39.64 0.94 11.70
C GLU A 56 -39.36 1.42 10.24
N SER A 57 -38.97 0.47 9.40
CA SER A 57 -37.86 0.58 8.43
C SER A 57 -38.15 1.13 7.02
N GLU A 58 -37.12 1.75 6.42
CA GLU A 58 -36.78 1.62 4.99
C GLU A 58 -35.55 0.70 4.80
N ALA A 59 -35.76 -0.57 4.47
CA ALA A 59 -34.72 -1.60 4.39
C ALA A 59 -33.64 -1.37 3.31
N LEU A 60 -33.94 -0.58 2.27
CA LEU A 60 -32.99 -0.29 1.20
C LEU A 60 -31.93 0.74 1.65
N TRP A 61 -32.33 1.78 2.39
CA TRP A 61 -31.40 2.80 2.86
C TRP A 61 -30.39 2.26 3.86
N SER A 62 -30.82 1.39 4.77
CA SER A 62 -29.91 0.74 5.73
C SER A 62 -28.86 -0.12 5.03
N ALA A 63 -29.24 -0.85 3.97
CA ALA A 63 -28.32 -1.64 3.17
C ALA A 63 -27.28 -0.76 2.43
N LEU A 64 -27.71 0.36 1.84
CA LEU A 64 -26.82 1.30 1.15
C LEU A 64 -25.85 1.99 2.13
N VAL A 65 -26.32 2.40 3.31
CA VAL A 65 -25.46 2.98 4.36
C VAL A 65 -24.43 1.95 4.83
N PHE A 66 -24.85 0.71 5.09
CA PHE A 66 -23.92 -0.34 5.51
C PHE A 66 -22.82 -0.58 4.47
N TRP A 67 -23.17 -0.81 3.22
CA TRP A 67 -22.16 -1.11 2.19
C TRP A 67 -21.34 0.10 1.78
N GLY A 68 -21.96 1.28 1.62
CA GLY A 68 -21.31 2.49 1.14
C GLY A 68 -20.49 3.21 2.20
N ILE A 69 -20.91 3.18 3.47
CA ILE A 69 -20.31 3.97 4.56
C ILE A 69 -19.52 3.07 5.49
N VAL A 70 -20.12 1.96 5.93
CA VAL A 70 -19.48 1.07 6.91
C VAL A 70 -18.40 0.21 6.25
N MET A 71 -18.70 -0.45 5.13
CA MET A 71 -17.79 -1.41 4.49
C MET A 71 -16.72 -0.76 3.60
N LEU A 72 -16.99 0.39 2.98
CA LEU A 72 -16.07 1.04 2.05
C LEU A 72 -14.67 1.28 2.64
N PRO A 73 -14.50 1.82 3.86
CA PRO A 73 -13.16 2.00 4.44
C PRO A 73 -12.38 0.69 4.61
N LEU A 74 -13.05 -0.42 4.97
CA LEU A 74 -12.41 -1.74 5.11
C LEU A 74 -11.87 -2.23 3.77
N VAL A 75 -12.66 -2.09 2.69
CA VAL A 75 -12.23 -2.41 1.34
C VAL A 75 -11.02 -1.55 0.93
N LEU A 76 -11.05 -0.25 1.22
CA LEU A 76 -9.96 0.66 0.90
C LEU A 76 -8.66 0.32 1.65
N PHE A 77 -8.72 -0.11 2.92
CA PHE A 77 -7.54 -0.62 3.63
C PHE A 77 -7.03 -1.93 3.01
N GLY A 78 -7.92 -2.82 2.55
CA GLY A 78 -7.53 -4.00 1.78
C GLY A 78 -6.75 -3.67 0.50
N LEU A 79 -7.12 -2.57 -0.18
CA LEU A 79 -6.42 -2.10 -1.39
C LEU A 79 -5.02 -1.50 -1.10
N VAL A 80 -4.70 -1.15 0.14
CA VAL A 80 -3.33 -0.79 0.54
C VAL A 80 -2.44 -2.04 0.52
N LEU A 81 -2.97 -3.19 0.95
CA LEU A 81 -2.26 -4.46 1.06
C LEU A 81 -1.98 -5.10 -0.30
N PHE A 82 -2.96 -5.06 -1.21
CA PHE A 82 -2.86 -5.73 -2.51
C PHE A 82 -2.83 -4.73 -3.66
N PRO A 83 -1.66 -4.21 -4.04
CA PRO A 83 -1.52 -3.48 -5.28
C PRO A 83 -1.69 -4.41 -6.48
N THR A 84 -2.80 -4.22 -7.22
CA THR A 84 -3.07 -4.93 -8.47
C THR A 84 -1.89 -4.82 -9.43
N ARG A 85 -1.44 -5.95 -9.99
CA ARG A 85 -0.30 -6.02 -10.94
C ARG A 85 -0.43 -5.09 -12.15
N LYS A 86 -1.67 -4.78 -12.58
CA LYS A 86 -1.96 -3.83 -13.67
C LYS A 86 -1.59 -2.37 -13.36
N ILE A 87 -1.39 -2.04 -12.08
CA ILE A 87 -1.03 -0.72 -11.58
C ILE A 87 0.42 -0.75 -11.04
N ALA A 88 1.19 -1.80 -11.37
CA ALA A 88 2.59 -1.86 -11.00
C ALA A 88 3.31 -0.65 -11.61
N PRO A 89 4.06 0.12 -10.81
CA PRO A 89 4.71 1.33 -11.32
C PRO A 89 5.73 0.95 -12.39
N GLN A 90 5.53 1.48 -13.60
CA GLN A 90 6.53 1.40 -14.66
C GLN A 90 7.58 2.47 -14.41
N VAL A 91 8.86 2.15 -14.62
CA VAL A 91 9.95 3.13 -14.59
C VAL A 91 10.25 3.58 -16.02
N ALA A 92 10.17 4.89 -16.27
CA ALA A 92 10.46 5.47 -17.58
C ALA A 92 11.96 5.29 -17.89
N GLY A 93 12.31 5.02 -19.15
CA GLY A 93 13.69 4.75 -19.58
C GLY A 93 14.23 3.36 -19.20
N ALA A 94 13.42 2.50 -18.58
CA ALA A 94 13.84 1.14 -18.21
C ALA A 94 14.08 0.21 -19.41
N THR A 95 13.59 0.57 -20.59
CA THR A 95 13.84 -0.15 -21.84
C THR A 95 15.16 0.23 -22.49
N ASP A 96 15.65 1.44 -22.21
CA ASP A 96 16.85 2.02 -22.84
C ASP A 96 18.13 1.66 -22.06
N LEU A 97 17.96 1.34 -20.78
CA LEU A 97 18.99 0.75 -19.93
C LEU A 97 18.87 -0.77 -20.08
N GLU A 98 19.92 -1.46 -20.52
CA GLU A 98 19.97 -2.94 -20.62
C GLU A 98 19.90 -3.63 -19.23
N LEU A 99 18.79 -3.47 -18.52
CA LEU A 99 18.55 -3.99 -17.18
C LEU A 99 18.44 -5.51 -17.23
N ARG A 100 19.36 -6.18 -16.54
CA ARG A 100 19.39 -7.63 -16.45
C ARG A 100 18.42 -8.12 -15.37
N ARG A 101 18.16 -7.31 -14.32
CA ARG A 101 17.30 -7.64 -13.16
C ARG A 101 17.89 -8.73 -12.29
N THR A 102 19.17 -8.56 -11.96
CA THR A 102 19.92 -9.53 -11.15
C THR A 102 19.70 -9.34 -9.65
N LEU A 103 19.11 -8.21 -9.22
CA LEU A 103 18.78 -7.96 -7.80
C LEU A 103 17.51 -8.69 -7.34
N TYR A 104 16.46 -8.71 -8.18
CA TYR A 104 15.25 -9.50 -7.97
C TYR A 104 15.12 -10.53 -9.08
N VAL A 105 15.77 -11.68 -8.86
CA VAL A 105 15.92 -12.73 -9.86
C VAL A 105 14.57 -13.34 -10.22
N GLU A 106 14.18 -13.18 -11.48
CA GLU A 106 13.07 -13.92 -12.08
C GLU A 106 13.60 -15.29 -12.56
N THR A 107 13.21 -16.38 -11.89
CA THR A 107 13.69 -17.74 -12.24
C THR A 107 13.30 -18.18 -13.65
N ALA A 108 12.22 -17.63 -14.21
CA ALA A 108 11.84 -17.83 -15.60
C ALA A 108 12.83 -17.21 -16.60
N ARG A 109 13.54 -16.14 -16.20
CA ARG A 109 14.54 -15.45 -17.01
C ARG A 109 15.92 -16.09 -16.89
N TYR A 110 16.22 -16.68 -15.73
CA TYR A 110 17.51 -17.31 -15.42
C TYR A 110 17.31 -18.76 -14.97
N PRO A 111 17.32 -19.74 -15.91
CA PRO A 111 17.03 -21.13 -15.60
C PRO A 111 18.17 -21.87 -14.88
N SER A 112 19.38 -21.31 -14.86
CA SER A 112 20.56 -21.92 -14.22
C SER A 112 21.39 -20.89 -13.45
N VAL A 113 22.18 -21.38 -12.49
CA VAL A 113 23.14 -20.57 -11.73
C VAL A 113 24.14 -19.89 -12.66
N GLU A 114 24.67 -20.63 -13.64
CA GLU A 114 25.62 -20.10 -14.63
C GLU A 114 25.02 -18.93 -15.45
N ALA A 115 23.74 -19.05 -15.85
CA ALA A 115 23.05 -17.98 -16.56
C ALA A 115 22.90 -16.72 -15.70
N LEU A 116 22.60 -16.89 -14.40
CA LEU A 116 22.51 -15.79 -13.45
C LEU A 116 23.88 -15.16 -13.19
N GLU A 117 24.93 -15.94 -12.96
CA GLU A 117 26.29 -15.44 -12.74
C GLU A 117 26.80 -14.65 -13.94
N LYS A 118 26.59 -15.16 -15.16
CA LYS A 118 26.93 -14.45 -16.39
C LYS A 118 26.19 -13.12 -16.50
N ALA A 119 24.91 -13.09 -16.14
CA ALA A 119 24.11 -11.88 -16.15
C ALA A 119 24.56 -10.88 -15.07
N ALA A 120 24.88 -11.35 -13.86
CA ALA A 120 25.34 -10.53 -12.75
C ALA A 120 26.69 -9.84 -13.08
N ARG A 121 27.64 -10.59 -13.66
CA ARG A 121 28.94 -10.04 -14.09
C ARG A 121 28.82 -9.03 -15.22
N ALA A 122 27.82 -9.17 -16.08
CA ALA A 122 27.57 -8.27 -17.21
C ALA A 122 26.65 -7.09 -16.83
N SER A 123 26.19 -6.99 -15.59
CA SER A 123 25.24 -5.95 -15.19
C SER A 123 25.95 -4.70 -14.66
N ASN A 124 25.40 -3.54 -15.00
CA ASN A 124 25.77 -2.28 -14.34
C ASN A 124 24.94 -2.14 -13.06
N TRP A 125 25.58 -2.38 -11.92
CA TRP A 125 24.93 -2.33 -10.62
C TRP A 125 24.25 -0.98 -10.34
N MET A 126 24.81 0.13 -10.82
CA MET A 126 24.28 1.48 -10.60
C MET A 126 22.90 1.63 -11.26
N HIS A 127 22.77 1.13 -12.49
CA HIS A 127 21.49 1.15 -13.20
C HIS A 127 20.45 0.23 -12.54
N GLU A 128 20.86 -0.96 -12.10
CA GLU A 128 19.97 -1.93 -11.43
C GLU A 128 19.41 -1.37 -10.11
N ILE A 129 20.29 -0.86 -9.24
CA ILE A 129 19.89 -0.36 -7.93
C ILE A 129 19.08 0.93 -8.05
N ALA A 130 19.46 1.84 -8.96
CA ALA A 130 18.70 3.06 -9.21
C ALA A 130 17.29 2.76 -9.75
N PHE A 131 17.17 1.79 -10.66
CA PHE A 131 15.88 1.34 -11.17
C PHE A 131 15.00 0.80 -10.04
N GLU A 132 15.53 -0.06 -9.16
CA GLU A 132 14.78 -0.61 -8.04
C GLU A 132 14.43 0.45 -6.98
N CYS A 133 15.32 1.40 -6.71
CA CYS A 133 15.04 2.56 -5.87
C CYS A 133 13.82 3.34 -6.38
N LEU A 134 13.77 3.66 -7.68
CA LEU A 134 12.66 4.38 -8.29
C LEU A 134 11.36 3.57 -8.24
N LYS A 135 11.43 2.27 -8.53
CA LYS A 135 10.28 1.36 -8.54
C LYS A 135 9.68 1.19 -7.14
N VAL A 136 10.52 0.94 -6.13
CA VAL A 136 10.07 0.81 -4.73
C VAL A 136 9.56 2.15 -4.19
N SER A 137 10.18 3.27 -4.55
CA SER A 137 9.70 4.62 -4.17
C SER A 137 8.32 4.93 -4.73
N ARG A 138 8.05 4.57 -6.00
CA ARG A 138 6.71 4.70 -6.57
C ARG A 138 5.68 3.80 -5.88
N LEU A 139 6.07 2.58 -5.53
CA LEU A 139 5.19 1.68 -4.77
C LEU A 139 4.83 2.29 -3.40
N ARG A 140 5.82 2.89 -2.72
CA ARG A 140 5.63 3.61 -1.45
C ARG A 140 4.61 4.76 -1.61
N GLU A 141 4.75 5.58 -2.64
CA GLU A 141 3.84 6.71 -2.91
C GLU A 141 2.41 6.26 -3.19
N LEU A 142 2.26 5.18 -3.95
CA LEU A 142 0.96 4.57 -4.24
C LEU A 142 0.32 4.02 -2.96
N LYS A 143 1.07 3.31 -2.12
CA LYS A 143 0.56 2.84 -0.82
C LYS A 143 0.19 3.99 0.10
N ARG A 144 1.03 5.03 0.19
CA ARG A 144 0.72 6.27 0.94
C ARG A 144 -0.60 6.87 0.51
N THR A 145 -0.79 7.03 -0.80
CA THR A 145 -1.99 7.66 -1.36
C THR A 145 -3.24 6.85 -1.04
N ARG A 146 -3.18 5.53 -1.17
CA ARG A 146 -4.30 4.64 -0.81
C ARG A 146 -4.59 4.64 0.68
N PHE A 147 -3.55 4.62 1.51
CA PHE A 147 -3.69 4.69 2.95
C PHE A 147 -4.38 5.99 3.39
N ILE A 148 -3.97 7.14 2.83
CA ILE A 148 -4.61 8.42 3.13
C ILE A 148 -6.08 8.42 2.69
N ARG A 149 -6.40 7.89 1.50
CA ARG A 149 -7.80 7.78 1.04
C ARG A 149 -8.65 6.91 1.96
N ALA A 150 -8.12 5.76 2.41
CA ALA A 150 -8.80 4.90 3.37
C ALA A 150 -9.03 5.60 4.71
N LEU A 151 -8.05 6.36 5.19
CA LEU A 151 -8.15 7.13 6.42
C LEU A 151 -9.20 8.24 6.33
N VAL A 152 -9.23 8.97 5.21
CA VAL A 152 -10.26 10.00 4.96
C VAL A 152 -11.65 9.36 4.89
N ALA A 153 -11.81 8.25 4.17
CA ALA A 153 -13.08 7.53 4.09
C ALA A 153 -13.54 7.04 5.47
N THR A 154 -12.61 6.61 6.34
CA THR A 154 -12.89 6.24 7.72
C THR A 154 -13.44 7.44 8.52
N GLY A 155 -12.77 8.59 8.43
CA GLY A 155 -13.21 9.82 9.10
C GLY A 155 -14.59 10.28 8.63
N VAL A 156 -14.82 10.27 7.31
CA VAL A 156 -16.14 10.57 6.73
C VAL A 156 -17.20 9.60 7.21
N SER A 157 -16.91 8.29 7.21
CA SER A 157 -17.83 7.26 7.69
C SER A 157 -18.28 7.51 9.12
N LEU A 158 -17.33 7.72 10.04
CA LEU A 158 -17.64 8.00 11.44
C LEU A 158 -18.42 9.30 11.62
N ALA A 159 -18.07 10.36 10.87
CA ALA A 159 -18.80 11.61 10.91
C ALA A 159 -20.25 11.45 10.42
N THR A 160 -20.48 10.69 9.34
CA THR A 160 -21.82 10.42 8.83
C THR A 160 -22.64 9.57 9.80
N LEU A 161 -22.06 8.52 10.39
CA LEU A 161 -22.74 7.71 11.41
C LEU A 161 -23.11 8.55 12.64
N CYS A 162 -22.23 9.47 13.06
CA CYS A 162 -22.52 10.41 14.14
C CYS A 162 -23.70 11.34 13.80
N ALA A 163 -23.69 11.94 12.59
CA ALA A 163 -24.76 12.81 12.14
C ALA A 163 -26.12 12.08 12.06
N LEU A 164 -26.13 10.84 11.55
CA LEU A 164 -27.32 9.99 11.52
C LEU A 164 -27.83 9.68 12.93
N GLN A 165 -26.93 9.35 13.86
CA GLN A 165 -27.31 9.10 15.25
C GLN A 165 -27.91 10.33 15.92
N ILE A 166 -27.33 11.52 15.71
CA ILE A 166 -27.87 12.78 16.23
C ILE A 166 -29.26 13.07 15.63
N GLY A 167 -29.41 12.88 14.31
CA GLY A 167 -30.69 13.08 13.63
C GLY A 167 -31.80 12.13 14.10
N MET A 168 -31.47 10.96 14.65
CA MET A 168 -32.44 10.05 15.28
C MET A 168 -32.83 10.46 16.71
N LEU A 169 -32.05 11.31 17.37
CA LEU A 169 -32.29 11.78 18.74
C LEU A 169 -33.11 13.08 18.82
N VAL A 170 -33.23 13.81 17.71
CA VAL A 170 -33.97 15.07 17.57
C VAL A 170 -35.32 14.80 16.92
#